data_AF-A0A957YIZ4-F1
#
_entry.id   AF-A0A957YIZ4-F1
#
_cell.length_a   1.000
_cell.length_b   1.000
_cell.length_c   1.000
_cell.angle_alpha   90.00
_cell.angle_beta   90.00
_cell.angle_gamma   90.00
#
_symmetry.space_group_name_H-M   'P 1'
#
loop_
_entity.id
_entity.type
_entity.pdbx_description
1 polymer ?
#
loop_
_entity_poly.entity_id
_entity_poly.type
_entity_poly.pdbx_seq_one_letter_code
_entity_poly.pdbx_strand_id
1 'polypeptide(L)'
;MSPPCYRLCRSKHIEKENPMTQTTTARSLLDPIDSFAPRHLGPRPAAVAQMLAHLEIDSLDALIEQTVPAAIRLTAPLNLPPPRSESEVIADLRAIAAHNQLYRSFIGMGYANCLVPPVIQRNILENPGWYTQ
;
A
#
# COMPACT_ATOMS: atom_id res chain seq x y z
N MET A 1 43.21 33.22 -27.91
CA MET A 1 42.45 33.57 -29.13
C MET A 1 41.12 32.83 -29.11
N SER A 2 40.04 33.54 -28.79
CA SER A 2 38.66 33.24 -29.24
C SER A 2 38.53 33.68 -30.72
N PRO A 3 37.59 33.18 -31.56
CA PRO A 3 36.14 33.52 -31.46
C PRO A 3 35.17 32.43 -32.05
N PRO A 4 33.97 32.74 -32.57
CA PRO A 4 32.63 32.78 -31.93
C PRO A 4 31.65 31.73 -32.56
N CYS A 5 30.42 31.46 -32.11
CA CYS A 5 29.18 32.18 -32.45
C CYS A 5 27.95 31.30 -32.11
N TYR A 6 27.07 31.82 -31.23
CA TYR A 6 25.59 31.80 -31.24
C TYR A 6 24.74 30.52 -31.45
N ARG A 7 23.90 30.31 -30.42
CA ARG A 7 22.42 30.25 -30.45
C ARG A 7 21.77 29.01 -31.09
N LEU A 8 21.15 28.19 -30.24
CA LEU A 8 19.70 27.97 -30.32
C LEU A 8 19.16 27.39 -29.01
N CYS A 9 18.33 28.22 -28.36
CA CYS A 9 17.38 27.81 -27.34
C CYS A 9 16.46 26.75 -27.94
N ARG A 10 16.46 25.54 -27.41
CA ARG A 10 15.35 24.62 -27.55
C ARG A 10 14.88 24.30 -26.14
N SER A 11 13.82 24.98 -25.73
CA SER A 11 12.95 24.51 -24.65
C SER A 11 12.64 23.05 -24.94
N LYS A 12 13.29 22.15 -24.22
CA LYS A 12 12.71 20.84 -24.02
C LYS A 12 11.53 21.10 -23.12
N HIS A 13 10.35 21.17 -23.73
CA HIS A 13 9.12 20.84 -23.03
C HIS A 13 9.39 19.52 -22.33
N ILE A 14 9.62 19.60 -21.02
CA ILE A 14 9.57 18.43 -20.14
C ILE A 14 8.07 18.17 -20.07
N GLU A 15 7.60 17.28 -20.94
CA GLU A 15 6.32 16.63 -20.75
C GLU A 15 6.37 16.03 -19.36
N LYS A 16 5.57 16.61 -18.45
CA LYS A 16 5.36 16.07 -17.12
C LYS A 16 4.60 14.77 -17.33
N GLU A 17 5.31 13.65 -17.39
CA GLU A 17 4.67 12.34 -17.23
C GLU A 17 4.00 12.33 -15.87
N ASN A 18 2.67 12.34 -15.90
CA ASN A 18 1.81 12.32 -14.73
C ASN A 18 1.87 10.91 -14.11
N PRO A 19 2.43 10.71 -12.90
CA PRO A 19 2.67 9.37 -12.36
C PRO A 19 1.39 8.64 -11.88
N MET A 20 0.19 9.18 -12.15
CA MET A 20 -1.07 8.59 -11.66
C MET A 20 -2.18 8.50 -12.71
N THR A 21 -1.86 8.45 -14.01
CA THR A 21 -2.75 7.70 -14.91
C THR A 21 -2.68 6.25 -14.48
N GLN A 22 -3.82 5.65 -14.11
CA GLN A 22 -3.93 4.20 -13.94
C GLN A 22 -3.56 3.55 -15.28
N THR A 23 -2.26 3.27 -15.46
CA THR A 23 -1.79 2.43 -16.55
C THR A 23 -2.54 1.14 -16.38
N THR A 24 -3.52 0.92 -17.26
CA THR A 24 -4.17 -0.37 -17.40
C THR A 24 -3.12 -1.29 -17.99
N THR A 25 -2.18 -1.74 -17.16
CA THR A 25 -1.23 -2.78 -17.52
C THR A 25 -2.10 -3.99 -17.84
N ALA A 26 -2.09 -4.41 -19.09
CA ALA A 26 -2.87 -5.55 -19.54
C ALA A 26 -2.54 -6.73 -18.62
N ARG A 27 -3.54 -7.21 -17.88
CA ARG A 27 -3.39 -8.31 -16.93
C ARG A 27 -2.87 -9.53 -17.69
N SER A 28 -1.74 -10.08 -17.26
CA SER A 28 -1.22 -11.32 -17.81
C SER A 28 -2.20 -12.44 -17.51
N LEU A 29 -2.29 -13.43 -18.40
CA LEU A 29 -3.12 -14.62 -18.19
C LEU A 29 -2.74 -15.41 -16.93
N LEU A 30 -1.53 -15.17 -16.41
CA LEU A 30 -0.96 -15.86 -15.24
C LEU A 30 -0.92 -14.99 -13.98
N ASP A 31 -1.44 -13.76 -14.03
CA ASP A 31 -1.42 -12.90 -12.85
C ASP A 31 -2.31 -13.48 -11.74
N PRO A 32 -1.88 -13.40 -10.46
CA PRO A 32 -2.70 -13.82 -9.33
C PRO A 32 -4.09 -13.18 -9.37
N ILE A 33 -5.11 -13.98 -9.09
CA ILE A 33 -6.50 -13.54 -9.11
C ILE A 33 -6.82 -12.74 -7.84
N ASP A 34 -6.14 -13.05 -6.72
CA ASP A 34 -6.29 -12.40 -5.42
C ASP A 34 -5.39 -11.15 -5.27
N SER A 35 -6.02 -9.99 -5.08
CA SER A 35 -5.35 -8.72 -4.78
C SER A 35 -5.96 -8.10 -3.52
N PHE A 36 -5.10 -7.60 -2.64
CA PHE A 36 -5.50 -7.07 -1.33
C PHE A 36 -6.13 -5.67 -1.39
N ALA A 37 -5.54 -4.75 -2.17
CA ALA A 37 -5.97 -3.36 -2.27
C ALA A 37 -7.49 -3.19 -2.52
N PRO A 38 -8.14 -3.90 -3.46
CA PRO A 38 -9.58 -3.76 -3.68
C PRO A 38 -10.46 -4.38 -2.58
N ARG A 39 -9.92 -5.22 -1.67
CA ARG A 39 -10.63 -5.71 -0.48
C ARG A 39 -10.46 -4.78 0.72
N HIS A 40 -9.32 -4.10 0.79
CA HIS A 40 -9.01 -3.14 1.85
C HIS A 40 -9.65 -1.77 1.61
N LEU A 41 -9.67 -1.29 0.36
CA LEU A 41 -10.27 -0.02 -0.02
C LEU A 41 -11.78 -0.18 -0.25
N GLY A 42 -12.58 0.41 0.64
CA GLY A 42 -14.04 0.37 0.55
C GLY A 42 -14.63 1.10 -0.66
N PRO A 43 -14.25 2.37 -0.94
CA PRO A 43 -14.81 3.12 -2.06
C PRO A 43 -14.44 2.51 -3.42
N ARG A 44 -15.48 2.22 -4.22
CA ARG A 44 -15.33 1.78 -5.61
C ARG A 44 -15.17 2.98 -6.55
N PRO A 45 -14.63 2.80 -7.78
CA PRO A 45 -14.39 3.90 -8.70
C PRO A 45 -15.61 4.82 -8.93
N ALA A 46 -16.82 4.25 -9.02
CA ALA A 46 -18.05 5.04 -9.16
C ALA A 46 -18.35 5.90 -7.92
N ALA A 47 -18.15 5.36 -6.71
CA ALA A 47 -18.31 6.11 -5.47
C ALA A 47 -17.26 7.21 -5.33
N VAL A 48 -16.00 6.93 -5.70
CA VAL A 48 -14.92 7.92 -5.73
C VAL A 48 -15.27 9.08 -6.67
N ALA A 49 -15.78 8.79 -7.87
CA ALA A 49 -16.21 9.82 -8.82
C ALA A 49 -17.37 10.68 -8.25
N GLN A 50 -18.34 10.06 -7.58
CA GLN A 50 -19.43 10.78 -6.92
C GLN A 50 -18.94 11.68 -5.78
N MET A 51 -18.01 11.20 -4.96
CA MET A 51 -17.41 11.98 -3.87
C MET A 51 -16.61 13.18 -4.40
N LEU A 52 -15.82 12.98 -5.46
CA LEU A 52 -15.05 14.05 -6.11
C LEU A 52 -15.97 15.11 -6.72
N ALA A 53 -17.04 14.69 -7.38
CA ALA A 53 -18.05 15.61 -7.92
C ALA A 53 -18.74 16.43 -6.83
N HIS A 54 -19.02 15.84 -5.66
CA HIS A 54 -19.59 16.56 -4.52
C HIS A 54 -18.64 17.64 -3.97
N LEU A 55 -17.33 17.39 -4.05
CA LEU A 55 -16.30 18.35 -3.64
C LEU A 55 -15.94 19.36 -4.74
N GLU A 56 -16.52 19.23 -5.93
CA GLU A 56 -16.17 20.04 -7.10
C GLU A 56 -14.67 19.95 -7.48
N ILE A 57 -14.08 18.76 -7.32
CA ILE A 57 -12.67 18.49 -7.64
C ILE A 57 -12.56 17.43 -8.74
N ASP A 58 -11.66 17.66 -9.70
CA ASP A 58 -11.55 16.83 -10.91
C ASP A 58 -10.89 15.46 -10.69
N SER A 59 -10.01 15.32 -9.69
CA SER A 59 -9.24 14.09 -9.48
C SER A 59 -8.75 13.91 -8.04
N LEU A 60 -8.34 12.67 -7.71
CA LEU A 60 -7.66 12.39 -6.45
C LEU A 60 -6.32 13.15 -6.33
N ASP A 61 -5.59 13.33 -7.43
CA ASP A 61 -4.33 14.09 -7.43
C ASP A 61 -4.57 15.57 -7.08
N ALA A 62 -5.61 16.17 -7.67
CA ALA A 62 -6.00 17.55 -7.40
C ALA A 62 -6.44 17.71 -5.93
N LEU A 63 -7.15 16.73 -5.38
CA LEU A 63 -7.50 16.71 -3.96
C LEU A 63 -6.25 16.66 -3.06
N ILE A 64 -5.25 15.83 -3.39
CA ILE A 64 -3.99 15.74 -2.64
C ILE A 64 -3.21 17.06 -2.73
N GLU A 65 -3.13 17.67 -3.92
CA GLU A 65 -2.45 18.95 -4.15
C GLU A 65 -3.02 20.10 -3.33
N GLN A 66 -4.34 20.17 -3.22
CA GLN A 66 -5.03 21.20 -2.43
C GLN A 66 -4.96 20.96 -0.92
N THR A 67 -4.77 19.70 -0.49
CA THR A 67 -4.80 19.32 0.93
C THR A 67 -3.42 19.28 1.59
N VAL A 68 -2.40 18.74 0.91
CA VAL A 68 -1.06 18.51 1.48
C VAL A 68 -0.06 19.52 0.89
N PRO A 69 0.58 20.37 1.72
CA PRO A 69 1.55 21.34 1.24
C PRO A 69 2.70 20.69 0.46
N ALA A 70 3.02 21.25 -0.71
CA ALA A 70 4.06 20.71 -1.60
C ALA A 70 5.43 20.57 -0.92
N ALA A 71 5.75 21.44 0.05
CA ALA A 71 7.04 21.44 0.76
C ALA A 71 7.32 20.16 1.56
N ILE A 72 6.28 19.39 1.92
CA ILE A 72 6.40 18.14 2.71
C ILE A 72 6.01 16.89 1.92
N ARG A 73 5.65 17.02 0.64
CA ARG A 73 5.27 15.88 -0.20
C ARG A 73 6.50 15.12 -0.65
N LEU A 74 6.40 13.79 -0.69
CA LEU A 74 7.42 12.96 -1.30
C LEU A 74 7.52 13.29 -2.80
N THR A 75 8.75 13.48 -3.29
CA THR A 75 9.04 13.78 -4.69
C THR A 75 9.26 12.54 -5.54
N ALA A 76 9.39 11.37 -4.91
CA ALA A 76 9.55 10.08 -5.56
C ALA A 76 8.60 9.05 -4.91
N PRO A 77 8.17 8.02 -5.66
CA PRO A 77 7.42 6.89 -5.10
C PRO A 77 8.20 6.17 -3.99
N LEU A 78 7.47 5.46 -3.12
CA LEU A 78 8.09 4.61 -2.11
C LEU A 78 8.89 3.48 -2.80
N ASN A 79 10.12 3.28 -2.33
CA ASN A 79 10.96 2.17 -2.76
C ASN A 79 10.58 0.89 -2.00
N LEU A 80 9.51 0.23 -2.44
CA LEU A 80 8.99 -1.01 -1.86
C LEU A 80 9.08 -2.16 -2.86
N PRO A 81 9.15 -3.43 -2.38
CA PRO A 81 8.97 -4.59 -3.23
C PRO A 81 7.64 -4.55 -3.99
N PRO A 82 7.52 -5.26 -5.12
CA PRO A 82 6.26 -5.35 -5.84
C PRO A 82 5.14 -5.89 -4.94
N PRO A 83 3.88 -5.50 -5.19
CA PRO A 83 2.75 -6.01 -4.43
C PRO A 83 2.63 -7.52 -4.60
N ARG A 84 2.24 -8.19 -3.52
CA ARG A 84 2.05 -9.64 -3.47
C ARG A 84 0.59 -9.97 -3.22
N SER A 85 0.18 -11.17 -3.58
CA SER A 85 -1.18 -11.64 -3.31
C SER A 85 -1.38 -11.98 -1.84
N GLU A 86 -2.63 -12.05 -1.37
CA GLU A 86 -2.94 -12.41 0.01
C GLU A 86 -2.45 -13.83 0.34
N SER A 87 -2.64 -14.76 -0.59
CA SER A 87 -2.22 -16.15 -0.46
C SER A 87 -0.70 -16.30 -0.40
N GLU A 88 0.04 -15.57 -1.24
CA GLU A 88 1.50 -15.55 -1.24
C GLU A 88 2.06 -15.02 0.08
N VAL A 89 1.49 -13.94 0.61
CA VAL A 89 1.94 -13.34 1.87
C VAL A 89 1.75 -14.31 3.03
N ILE A 90 0.61 -15.00 3.12
CA ILE A 90 0.38 -16.00 4.17
C ILE A 90 1.38 -17.16 4.06
N ALA A 91 1.67 -17.64 2.85
CA ALA A 91 2.63 -18.72 2.64
C ALA A 91 4.05 -18.33 3.08
N ASP A 92 4.48 -17.12 2.74
CA ASP A 92 5.81 -16.61 3.10
C ASP A 92 5.94 -16.31 4.60
N LEU A 93 4.90 -15.74 5.23
CA LEU A 93 4.89 -15.55 6.68
C LEU A 93 4.97 -16.89 7.43
N ARG A 94 4.35 -17.95 6.91
CA ARG A 94 4.52 -19.31 7.46
C ARG A 94 5.96 -19.81 7.32
N ALA A 95 6.60 -19.57 6.17
CA ALA A 95 8.00 -19.93 5.96
C ALA A 95 8.93 -19.18 6.93
N ILE A 96 8.71 -17.88 7.13
CA ILE A 96 9.47 -17.08 8.11
C ILE A 96 9.23 -17.62 9.52
N ALA A 97 7.98 -17.85 9.92
CA ALA A 97 7.62 -18.35 11.25
C ALA A 97 8.21 -19.74 11.56
N ALA A 98 8.45 -20.57 10.54
CA ALA A 98 9.05 -21.89 10.68
C ALA A 98 10.51 -21.86 11.18
N HIS A 99 11.20 -20.73 11.10
CA HIS A 99 12.54 -20.56 11.67
C HIS A 99 12.51 -20.43 13.21
N ASN A 100 11.36 -20.16 13.81
CA ASN A 100 11.23 -20.04 15.27
C ASN A 100 11.31 -21.40 15.95
N GLN A 101 12.05 -21.49 17.06
CA GLN A 101 12.16 -22.69 17.86
C GLN A 101 11.27 -22.58 19.11
N LEU A 102 10.27 -23.46 19.21
CA LEU A 102 9.35 -23.48 20.34
C LEU A 102 9.94 -24.31 21.49
N TYR A 103 10.49 -23.63 22.50
CA TYR A 103 11.00 -24.24 23.72
C TYR A 103 9.98 -24.19 24.86
N ARG A 104 10.14 -25.10 25.83
CA ARG A 104 9.53 -24.94 27.16
C ARG A 104 10.37 -23.95 27.96
N SER A 105 10.02 -22.67 27.86
CA SER A 105 10.75 -21.58 28.50
C SER A 105 10.35 -21.41 29.96
N PHE A 106 11.32 -21.58 30.86
CA PHE A 106 11.18 -21.33 32.31
C PHE A 106 12.06 -20.16 32.79
N ILE A 107 12.36 -19.22 31.89
CA ILE A 107 13.19 -18.03 32.18
C ILE A 107 12.50 -17.13 33.22
N GLY A 108 11.16 -17.03 33.17
CA GLY A 108 10.39 -16.18 34.06
C GLY A 108 10.48 -14.71 33.66
N MET A 109 10.88 -13.84 34.60
CA MET A 109 11.02 -12.39 34.39
C MET A 109 9.74 -11.67 33.94
N GLY A 110 8.59 -12.09 34.48
CA GLY A 110 7.29 -11.46 34.21
C GLY A 110 6.49 -12.11 33.08
N TYR A 111 7.04 -13.12 32.40
CA TYR A 111 6.31 -13.93 31.42
C TYR A 111 6.29 -15.39 31.85
N ALA A 112 5.09 -15.96 31.91
CA ALA A 112 4.87 -17.38 32.19
C ALA A 112 3.88 -17.95 31.19
N ASN A 113 4.16 -19.15 30.69
CA ASN A 113 3.26 -19.82 29.76
C ASN A 113 1.92 -20.16 30.43
N CYS A 114 0.83 -20.11 29.67
CA CYS A 114 -0.50 -20.48 30.15
C CYS A 114 -1.28 -21.23 29.07
N LEU A 115 -2.27 -22.03 29.50
CA LEU A 115 -3.21 -22.66 28.60
C LEU A 115 -4.33 -21.66 28.29
N VAL A 116 -4.29 -21.07 27.10
CA VAL A 116 -5.37 -20.20 26.63
C VAL A 116 -6.61 -21.06 26.38
N PRO A 117 -7.75 -20.82 27.06
CA PRO A 117 -8.97 -21.60 26.83
C PRO A 117 -9.43 -21.47 25.37
N PRO A 118 -9.66 -22.57 24.63
CA PRO A 118 -10.01 -22.52 23.21
C PRO A 118 -11.27 -21.69 22.92
N VAL A 119 -12.23 -21.67 23.87
CA VAL A 119 -13.46 -20.87 23.75
C VAL A 119 -13.17 -19.37 23.75
N ILE A 120 -12.15 -18.91 24.50
CA ILE A 120 -11.73 -17.51 24.54
C ILE A 120 -10.96 -17.17 23.28
N GLN A 121 -10.02 -18.01 22.86
CA GLN A 121 -9.25 -17.79 21.65
C GLN A 121 -10.17 -17.61 20.43
N ARG A 122 -11.08 -18.56 20.18
CA ARG A 122 -11.92 -18.55 18.98
C ARG A 122 -13.01 -17.48 18.99
N ASN A 123 -13.68 -17.27 20.12
CA ASN A 123 -14.88 -16.43 20.15
C ASN A 123 -14.61 -14.98 20.52
N ILE A 124 -13.41 -14.68 21.07
CA ILE A 124 -13.01 -13.33 21.47
C ILE A 124 -11.80 -12.89 20.64
N LEU A 125 -10.65 -13.56 20.78
CA LEU A 125 -9.40 -13.10 20.15
C LEU A 125 -9.45 -13.14 18.61
N GLU A 126 -10.04 -14.18 18.03
CA GLU A 126 -10.15 -14.38 16.58
C GLU A 126 -11.48 -13.83 15.99
N ASN A 127 -12.29 -13.15 16.81
CA ASN A 127 -13.59 -12.62 16.40
C ASN A 127 -13.54 -11.09 16.24
N PRO A 128 -13.72 -10.55 15.01
CA PRO A 128 -13.65 -9.11 14.76
C PRO A 128 -14.66 -8.30 15.58
N GLY A 129 -15.82 -8.88 15.92
CA GLY A 129 -16.81 -8.20 16.76
C GLY A 129 -16.30 -7.79 18.15
N TRP A 130 -15.16 -8.33 18.59
CA TRP A 130 -14.52 -7.97 19.86
C TRP A 130 -13.35 -7.00 19.74
N TYR A 131 -12.66 -6.94 18.60
CA TYR A 131 -11.42 -6.15 18.46
C TYR A 131 -11.51 -5.01 17.44
N THR A 132 -12.65 -4.81 16.78
CA THR A 132 -12.86 -3.71 15.81
C THR A 132 -13.92 -2.70 16.25
N GLN A 133 -14.15 -2.55 17.56
CA GLN A 133 -15.24 -1.74 18.13
C GLN A 133 -15.13 -0.25 17.77
#